data_AF-A0A1G0LUD7-F1
#
_entry.id   AF-A0A1G0LUD7-F1
#
_cell.length_a   1.000
_cell.length_b   1.000
_cell.length_c   1.000
_cell.angle_alpha   90.00
_cell.angle_beta   90.00
_cell.angle_gamma   90.00
#
_symmetry.space_group_name_H-M   'P 1'
#
loop_
_entity.id
_entity.type
_entity.pdbx_description
1 polymer ?
#
loop_
_entity_poly.entity_id
_entity_poly.type
_entity_poly.pdbx_seq_one_letter_code
_entity_poly.pdbx_strand_id
1 'polypeptide(L)' 'MAGYEQTFLEQITNIHGVDFSTWAGWEQLMAWTKRQPWSREFLGNDKIPARFLHPTTLAEELTKYLGG' A
#
# COMPACT_ATOMS: atom_id res chain seq x y z
N MET A 1 11.46 -0.94 7.22
CA MET A 1 10.46 0.06 6.81
C MET A 1 10.52 1.23 7.77
N ALA A 2 10.44 2.48 7.30
CA ALA A 2 10.46 3.63 8.19
C ALA A 2 9.13 3.63 8.96
N GLY A 3 9.16 3.69 10.31
CA GLY A 3 7.93 3.66 11.13
C GLY A 3 6.90 4.74 10.76
N TYR A 4 7.34 5.79 10.07
CA TYR A 4 6.50 6.82 9.45
C TYR A 4 5.51 6.25 8.42
N GLU A 5 5.96 5.44 7.47
CA GLU A 5 5.12 4.91 6.38
C GLU A 5 4.05 3.98 6.91
N GLN A 6 4.43 3.15 7.90
CA GLN A 6 3.48 2.30 8.59
C GLN A 6 2.42 3.13 9.30
N THR A 7 2.81 4.07 10.16
CA THR A 7 1.85 4.89 10.92
C THR A 7 0.92 5.68 9.98
N PHE A 8 1.48 6.23 8.91
CA PHE A 8 0.72 7.00 7.92
C PHE A 8 -0.34 6.15 7.20
N LEU A 9 0.06 4.97 6.72
CA LEU A 9 -0.87 4.05 6.05
C LEU A 9 -1.89 3.45 7.02
N GLU A 10 -1.52 3.16 8.27
CA GLU A 10 -2.47 2.72 9.31
C GLU A 10 -3.56 3.78 9.53
N GLN A 11 -3.20 5.06 9.56
CA GLN A 11 -4.17 6.17 9.70
C GLN A 11 -5.11 6.30 8.50
N ILE A 12 -4.61 6.14 7.27
CA ILE A 12 -5.45 6.29 6.07
C ILE A 12 -6.31 5.05 5.84
N THR A 13 -5.72 3.87 5.98
CA THR A 13 -6.41 2.61 5.66
C THR A 13 -7.25 2.10 6.81
N ASN A 14 -7.02 2.60 8.03
CA ASN A 14 -7.61 2.12 9.29
C ASN A 14 -7.31 0.64 9.58
N ILE A 15 -6.26 0.09 8.95
CA ILE A 15 -5.73 -1.26 9.22
C ILE A 15 -4.75 -1.10 10.37
N HIS A 16 -5.06 -1.67 11.54
CA HIS A 16 -4.22 -1.58 12.74
C HIS A 16 -3.67 -2.95 13.13
N GLY A 17 -2.45 -2.96 13.69
CA GLY A 17 -1.85 -4.18 14.23
C GLY A 17 -1.32 -5.14 13.17
N VAL A 18 -1.04 -4.64 11.97
CA VAL A 18 -0.51 -5.42 10.85
C VAL A 18 0.73 -4.71 10.28
N ASP A 19 1.82 -5.44 10.15
CA ASP A 19 3.05 -4.92 9.55
C ASP A 19 2.95 -5.00 8.01
N PHE A 20 2.94 -3.85 7.34
CA PHE A 20 2.87 -3.74 5.88
C PHE A 20 4.14 -4.24 5.15
N SER A 21 5.24 -4.46 5.87
CA SER A 21 6.43 -5.14 5.36
C SER A 21 6.24 -6.65 5.22
N THR A 22 5.20 -7.21 5.85
CA THR A 22 4.87 -8.63 5.75
C THR A 22 3.89 -8.89 4.62
N TRP A 23 3.85 -10.13 4.11
CA TRP A 23 2.88 -10.52 3.09
C TRP A 23 1.43 -10.36 3.53
N ALA A 24 1.13 -10.61 4.82
CA ALA A 24 -0.22 -10.44 5.36
C ALA A 24 -0.65 -8.97 5.37
N GLY A 25 0.25 -8.05 5.75
CA GLY A 25 0.00 -6.62 5.67
C GLY A 25 -0.08 -6.10 4.25
N TRP A 26 0.81 -6.56 3.39
CA TRP A 26 0.76 -6.27 1.96
C TRP A 26 -0.57 -6.68 1.33
N GLU A 27 -1.09 -7.87 1.63
CA GLU A 27 -2.34 -8.35 1.07
C GLU A 27 -3.52 -7.45 1.49
N GLN A 28 -3.57 -7.07 2.78
CA GLN A 28 -4.60 -6.15 3.29
C GLN A 28 -4.48 -4.76 2.66
N LEU A 29 -3.26 -4.24 2.56
CA LEU A 29 -2.97 -2.95 1.93
C LEU A 29 -3.33 -2.96 0.44
N MET A 30 -3.05 -4.06 -0.24
CA MET A 30 -3.36 -4.26 -1.65
C MET A 30 -4.87 -4.40 -1.88
N ALA A 31 -5.57 -5.12 -1.01
CA ALA A 31 -7.02 -5.24 -1.04
C ALA A 31 -7.69 -3.88 -0.79
N TRP A 32 -7.18 -3.10 0.16
CA TRP A 32 -7.65 -1.73 0.39
C TRP A 32 -7.38 -0.83 -0.81
N THR A 33 -6.17 -0.86 -1.36
CA THR A 33 -5.77 -0.08 -2.55
C THR A 33 -6.68 -0.37 -3.72
N LYS A 34 -6.99 -1.64 -4.01
CA LYS A 34 -7.91 -2.04 -5.10
C LYS A 34 -9.34 -1.52 -4.95
N ARG A 35 -9.78 -1.18 -3.74
CA ARG A 35 -11.13 -0.62 -3.49
C ARG A 35 -11.20 0.88 -3.75
N GLN A 36 -10.06 1.55 -3.93
CA GLN A 36 -10.01 2.99 -4.11
C GLN A 36 -10.35 3.38 -5.56
N PRO A 37 -10.96 4.57 -5.77
CA PRO A 37 -11.34 5.02 -7.11
C PRO A 37 -10.11 5.27 -8.02
N TRP A 38 -8.99 5.71 -7.44
CA TRP A 38 -7.71 5.95 -8.11
C TRP A 38 -6.85 4.68 -8.27
N SER A 39 -7.34 3.52 -7.82
CA SER A 39 -6.59 2.26 -7.82
C SER A 39 -6.08 1.86 -9.20
N ARG A 40 -6.84 2.14 -10.26
CA ARG A 40 -6.46 1.82 -11.64
C ARG A 40 -5.30 2.67 -12.13
N GLU A 41 -5.25 3.94 -11.72
CA GLU A 41 -4.17 4.86 -12.05
C GLU A 41 -2.89 4.46 -11.31
N PHE A 42 -3.01 4.11 -10.03
CA PHE A 42 -1.88 3.68 -9.22
C PHE A 42 -1.35 2.29 -9.64
N LEU A 43 -2.22 1.28 -9.78
CA LEU A 43 -1.86 -0.12 -10.05
C LEU A 43 -1.65 -0.45 -11.54
N GLY A 44 -1.79 0.52 -12.46
CA GLY A 44 -1.48 0.30 -13.87
C GLY A 44 -2.50 -0.55 -14.64
N ASN A 45 -3.79 -0.31 -14.39
CA ASN A 45 -4.99 -0.88 -15.06
C ASN A 45 -4.97 -2.42 -15.26
N ASP A 46 -4.24 -2.92 -16.26
CA ASP A 46 -4.22 -4.32 -16.68
C ASP A 46 -3.26 -5.20 -15.87
N LYS A 47 -2.13 -4.64 -15.42
CA LYS A 47 -1.11 -5.40 -14.69
C LYS A 47 -0.49 -4.57 -13.59
N ILE A 48 -0.62 -5.08 -12.37
CA ILE A 48 0.08 -4.58 -11.19
C ILE A 48 1.59 -4.60 -11.49
N PRO A 49 2.28 -3.44 -11.44
CA PRO A 49 3.72 -3.38 -11.58
C PRO A 49 4.44 -4.38 -10.68
N ALA A 50 5.44 -5.09 -11.21
CA ALA A 50 6.19 -6.07 -10.44
C ALA A 50 6.82 -5.49 -9.17
N ARG A 51 7.13 -4.18 -9.17
CA ARG A 51 7.60 -3.47 -7.96
C ARG A 51 6.57 -3.49 -6.82
N PHE A 52 5.27 -3.51 -7.10
CA PHE A 52 4.24 -3.60 -6.06
C PHE A 52 4.03 -5.02 -5.55
N LEU A 53 4.69 -6.03 -6.12
CA LEU A 53 4.69 -7.36 -5.56
C LEU A 53 5.58 -7.45 -4.31
N HIS A 54 6.46 -6.48 -4.07
CA HIS A 54 7.22 -6.45 -2.82
C HIS A 54 6.44 -5.67 -1.74
N PRO A 55 6.28 -6.24 -0.52
CA PRO A 55 5.54 -5.61 0.58
C PRO A 55 5.97 -4.17 0.88
N THR A 56 7.27 -3.97 1.01
CA THR A 56 7.86 -2.67 1.37
C THR A 56 7.63 -1.61 0.31
N THR A 57 7.83 -1.94 -0.96
CA THR A 57 7.69 -1.00 -2.08
C THR A 57 6.24 -0.63 -2.37
N LEU A 58 5.27 -1.53 -2.12
CA LEU A 58 3.85 -1.14 -2.20
C LEU A 58 3.59 -0.01 -1.19
N ALA A 59 4.02 -0.19 0.06
CA ALA A 59 3.78 0.77 1.11
C ALA A 59 4.54 2.09 0.91
N GLU A 60 5.79 2.05 0.48
CA GLU A 60 6.59 3.23 0.13
C GLU A 60 5.91 4.05 -0.98
N GLU A 61 5.53 3.40 -2.08
CA GLU A 61 4.94 4.08 -3.23
C GLU A 61 3.51 4.57 -2.95
N LEU A 62 2.75 3.82 -2.15
CA LEU A 62 1.42 4.24 -1.69
C LEU A 62 1.52 5.44 -0.75
N THR A 63 2.51 5.44 0.14
CA THR A 63 2.80 6.58 1.03
C THR A 63 3.15 7.81 0.22
N LYS A 64 4.00 7.70 -0.81
CA LYS A 64 4.32 8.83 -1.71
C LYS A 64 3.10 9.30 -2.48
N TYR A 65 2.29 8.37 -3.01
CA TYR A 65 1.11 8.70 -3.81
C TYR A 65 0.05 9.46 -2.99
N LEU A 66 -0.13 9.10 -1.72
CA LEU A 66 -1.12 9.70 -0.83
C LEU A 66 -0.57 10.88 -0.01
N GLY A 67 0.72 10.89 0.29
CA GLY A 67 1.39 11.87 1.13
C GLY A 67 1.87 13.12 0.39
N GLY A 68 2.19 13.00 -0.91
CA GLY A 68 2.74 14.09 -1.73
C GLY A 68 4.25 14.21 -1.64
#